data_AF-A0A9D8J6R1-F1
#
_entry.id   AF-A0A9D8J6R1-F1
#
_cell.length_a   1.000
_cell.length_b   1.000
_cell.length_c   1.000
_cell.angle_alpha   90.00
_cell.angle_beta   90.00
_cell.angle_gamma   90.00
#
_symmetry.space_group_name_H-M   'P 1'
#
loop_
_entity.id
_entity.type
_entity.pdbx_description
1 polymer ?
#
loop_
_entity_poly.entity_id
_entity_poly.type
_entity_poly.pdbx_seq_one_letter_code
_entity_poly.pdbx_strand_id
1 'polypeptide(L)'
;VFLSWLLFIFVLTQIALGGWTSSQYAALSCPDFPFCKGSLWPKMSFSEAFSSIPSLANYEGGVLSTEARTAIHVSHRIGALIIAGITATLSWQLFSKNSIDYSPHAIRIVILLIFQILFGIANVILQLPILIATLHNAIGCLFLLSITALLYDIHYAKADSALSKNQ
;
A
#
# COMPACT_ATOMS: atom_id res chain seq x y z
N VAL A 1 -14.89 -12.26 -1.08
CA VAL A 1 -15.21 -11.83 0.29
C VAL A 1 -13.97 -11.83 1.18
N PHE A 2 -13.44 -12.98 1.62
CA PHE A 2 -12.28 -13.02 2.54
C PHE A 2 -11.06 -12.25 2.01
N LEU A 3 -10.60 -12.56 0.79
CA LEU A 3 -9.46 -11.85 0.19
C LEU A 3 -9.71 -10.34 -0.01
N SER A 4 -10.95 -9.95 -0.28
CA SER A 4 -11.33 -8.55 -0.44
C SER A 4 -11.18 -7.78 0.88
N TRP A 5 -11.62 -8.37 2.00
CA TRP A 5 -11.42 -7.82 3.34
C TRP A 5 -9.95 -7.81 3.76
N LEU A 6 -9.23 -8.89 3.47
CA LEU A 6 -7.80 -8.97 3.73
C LEU A 6 -7.05 -7.85 3.00
N LEU A 7 -7.32 -7.68 1.70
CA LEU A 7 -6.73 -6.61 0.90
C LEU A 7 -7.05 -5.22 1.49
N PHE A 8 -8.30 -4.98 1.86
CA PHE A 8 -8.73 -3.71 2.46
C PHE A 8 -7.94 -3.37 3.73
N ILE A 9 -7.80 -4.33 4.66
CA ILE A 9 -7.04 -4.14 5.90
C ILE A 9 -5.57 -3.84 5.59
N PHE A 10 -4.95 -4.63 4.71
CA PHE A 10 -3.54 -4.42 4.34
C PHE A 10 -3.31 -3.06 3.67
N VAL A 11 -4.24 -2.61 2.81
CA VAL A 11 -4.15 -1.27 2.19
C VAL A 11 -4.26 -0.16 3.23
N LEU A 12 -5.15 -0.27 4.22
CA LEU A 12 -5.21 0.70 5.31
C LEU A 12 -3.91 0.73 6.12
N THR A 13 -3.36 -0.43 6.47
CA THR A 13 -2.06 -0.52 7.15
C THR A 13 -0.94 0.10 6.31
N GLN A 14 -0.94 -0.14 4.99
CA GLN A 14 0.06 0.41 4.08
C GLN A 14 -0.05 1.94 3.94
N ILE A 15 -1.27 2.49 3.93
CA ILE A 15 -1.49 3.94 3.93
C ILE A 15 -0.96 4.54 5.24
N ALA A 16 -1.26 3.93 6.38
CA ALA A 16 -0.72 4.36 7.67
C ALA A 16 0.81 4.30 7.70
N LEU A 17 1.40 3.21 7.17
CA LEU A 17 2.86 3.05 7.05
C LEU A 17 3.49 4.05 6.06
N GLY A 18 2.79 4.41 4.99
CA GLY A 18 3.19 5.49 4.09
C GLY A 18 3.19 6.85 4.78
N GLY A 19 2.14 7.13 5.58
CA GLY A 19 2.08 8.30 6.45
C GLY A 19 3.25 8.34 7.45
N TRP A 20 3.58 7.20 8.06
CA TRP A 20 4.74 7.05 8.93
C TRP A 20 6.07 7.29 8.20
N THR A 21 6.19 6.78 6.97
CA THR A 21 7.38 7.01 6.12
C THR A 21 7.58 8.50 5.82
N SER A 22 6.48 9.23 5.57
CA SER A 22 6.53 10.68 5.32
C SER A 22 6.82 11.48 6.58
N SER A 23 6.18 11.17 7.71
CA SER A 23 6.35 11.95 8.95
C SER A 23 7.73 11.78 9.58
N GLN A 24 8.39 10.65 9.34
CA GLN A 24 9.75 10.36 9.82
C GLN A 24 10.86 10.72 8.82
N TYR A 25 10.53 11.39 7.71
CA TYR A 25 11.47 11.71 6.61
C TYR A 25 12.22 10.46 6.09
N ALA A 26 11.58 9.30 6.13
CA ALA A 26 12.18 8.02 5.76
C ALA A 26 12.13 7.74 4.26
N ALA A 27 11.30 8.48 3.51
CA ALA A 27 11.10 8.30 2.07
C ALA A 27 12.41 8.37 1.24
N LEU A 28 13.40 9.13 1.70
CA LEU A 28 14.71 9.27 1.03
C LEU A 28 15.82 8.39 1.64
N SER A 29 15.49 7.52 2.61
CA SER A 29 16.50 6.68 3.28
C SER A 29 17.10 5.59 2.40
N CYS A 30 16.44 5.26 1.29
CA CYS A 30 16.93 4.35 0.26
C CYS A 30 16.96 5.13 -1.06
N PRO A 31 18.13 5.62 -1.52
CA PRO A 31 18.23 6.50 -2.70
C PRO A 31 18.11 5.74 -4.03
N ASP A 32 18.13 4.42 -3.98
CA ASP A 32 18.15 3.49 -5.11
C ASP A 32 16.97 2.50 -5.08
N PHE A 33 16.78 1.84 -6.22
CA PHE A 33 15.80 0.80 -6.45
C PHE A 33 16.36 -0.17 -7.51
N PRO A 34 16.20 -1.51 -7.39
CA PRO A 34 15.47 -2.25 -6.35
C PRO A 34 16.23 -2.39 -5.01
N PHE A 35 17.52 -2.06 -5.00
CA PHE A 35 18.36 -2.06 -3.82
C PHE A 35 17.99 -0.93 -2.85
N CYS A 36 18.57 -0.97 -1.66
CA CYS A 36 18.63 0.14 -0.72
C CYS A 36 20.07 0.26 -0.21
N LYS A 37 20.75 1.34 -0.58
CA LYS A 37 22.18 1.56 -0.32
C LYS A 37 23.05 0.43 -0.88
N GLY A 38 22.75 -0.03 -2.10
CA GLY A 38 23.48 -1.12 -2.76
C GLY A 38 23.21 -2.52 -2.21
N SER A 39 22.30 -2.70 -1.25
CA SER A 39 21.91 -4.01 -0.71
C SER A 39 20.40 -4.23 -0.83
N LEU A 40 19.97 -5.46 -1.15
CA LEU A 40 18.54 -5.83 -1.07
C LEU A 40 18.07 -5.95 0.39
N TRP A 41 19.01 -6.17 1.31
CA TRP A 41 18.75 -6.29 2.74
C TRP A 41 19.80 -5.48 3.53
N PRO A 42 19.66 -4.14 3.59
CA PRO A 42 20.60 -3.28 4.31
C PRO A 42 20.49 -3.50 5.83
N LYS A 43 21.43 -2.90 6.57
CA LYS A 43 21.30 -2.83 8.03
C LYS A 43 20.07 -2.00 8.42
N MET A 44 19.25 -2.55 9.31
CA MET A 44 17.94 -2.00 9.69
C MET A 44 17.72 -2.14 11.19
N SER A 45 17.15 -1.11 11.81
CA SER A 45 16.78 -1.10 13.24
C SER A 45 15.26 -1.05 13.38
N PHE A 46 14.59 -2.21 13.40
CA PHE A 46 13.13 -2.29 13.49
C PHE A 46 12.59 -1.89 14.86
N SER A 47 13.33 -2.16 15.93
CA SER A 47 12.93 -1.81 17.30
C SER A 47 12.82 -0.30 17.48
N GLU A 48 13.73 0.45 16.87
CA GLU A 48 13.72 1.92 16.91
C GLU A 48 12.74 2.51 15.89
N ALA A 49 12.62 1.89 14.71
CA ALA A 49 11.71 2.32 13.63
C ALA A 49 10.24 2.41 14.03
N PHE A 50 9.81 1.58 14.99
CA PHE A 50 8.43 1.47 15.43
C PHE A 50 8.28 1.56 16.97
N SER A 51 9.28 2.09 17.67
CA SER A 51 9.15 2.42 19.09
C SER A 51 8.32 3.68 19.32
N SER A 52 7.82 3.85 20.55
CA SER A 52 7.17 5.08 21.01
C SER A 52 8.08 6.29 20.79
N ILE A 53 7.49 7.38 20.27
CA ILE A 53 8.19 8.64 19.94
C ILE A 53 8.99 9.11 21.17
N PRO A 54 10.32 9.27 21.09
CA PRO A 54 11.11 9.78 22.20
C PRO A 54 10.63 11.17 22.61
N SER A 55 10.50 11.40 23.92
CA SER A 55 10.12 12.69 24.48
C SER A 55 11.14 13.77 24.12
N LEU A 56 10.70 14.77 23.34
CA LEU A 56 11.33 16.08 23.14
C LEU A 56 12.88 16.08 23.10
N ALA A 57 13.45 15.63 21.99
CA ALA A 57 14.79 16.03 21.59
C ALA A 57 14.75 16.56 20.16
N ASN A 58 15.33 17.75 19.97
CA ASN A 58 15.47 18.58 18.78
C ASN A 58 15.11 17.88 17.44
N TYR A 59 14.06 18.39 16.77
CA TYR A 59 13.46 17.81 15.56
C TYR A 59 14.26 18.01 14.26
N GLU A 60 15.38 18.75 14.30
CA GLU A 60 16.16 19.00 13.09
C GLU A 60 16.78 17.70 12.56
N GLY A 61 16.40 17.35 11.33
CA GLY A 61 16.93 16.18 10.64
C GLY A 61 16.23 14.86 10.97
N GLY A 62 15.25 14.82 11.89
CA GLY A 62 14.50 13.64 12.31
C GLY A 62 15.15 12.89 13.49
N VAL A 63 14.33 12.41 14.43
CA VAL A 63 14.78 11.80 15.70
C VAL A 63 15.38 10.39 15.50
N LEU A 64 14.97 9.71 14.43
CA LEU A 64 15.36 8.32 14.17
C LEU A 64 16.73 8.20 13.50
N SER A 65 17.47 7.15 13.87
CA SER A 65 18.69 6.73 13.20
C SER A 65 18.47 6.43 11.71
N THR A 66 19.57 6.40 10.97
CA THR A 66 19.56 6.08 9.54
C THR A 66 19.05 4.66 9.30
N GLU A 67 19.40 3.71 10.16
CA GLU A 67 18.99 2.31 10.14
C GLU A 67 17.50 2.16 10.45
N ALA A 68 16.97 2.96 11.37
CA ALA A 68 15.54 2.96 11.70
C ALA A 68 14.70 3.47 10.53
N ARG A 69 15.08 4.59 9.90
CA ARG A 69 14.35 5.09 8.71
C ARG A 69 14.48 4.17 7.51
N THR A 70 15.63 3.52 7.36
CA THR A 70 15.81 2.46 6.36
C THR A 70 14.82 1.33 6.61
N ALA A 71 14.64 0.89 7.86
CA ALA A 71 13.66 -0.13 8.22
C ALA A 71 12.22 0.31 7.92
N ILE A 72 11.85 1.57 8.17
CA ILE A 72 10.53 2.12 7.81
C ILE A 72 10.30 2.05 6.30
N HIS A 73 11.25 2.55 5.52
CA HIS A 73 11.11 2.59 4.05
C HIS A 73 11.08 1.17 3.46
N VAL A 74 11.95 0.27 3.91
CA VAL A 74 11.93 -1.13 3.47
C VAL A 74 10.63 -1.83 3.89
N SER A 75 10.11 -1.58 5.09
CA SER A 75 8.80 -2.09 5.52
C SER A 75 7.69 -1.66 4.58
N HIS A 76 7.68 -0.38 4.17
CA HIS A 76 6.71 0.12 3.21
C HIS A 76 6.84 -0.57 1.86
N ARG A 77 8.07 -0.80 1.36
CA ARG A 77 8.30 -1.57 0.11
C ARG A 77 7.78 -3.01 0.22
N ILE A 78 8.05 -3.70 1.33
CA ILE A 78 7.57 -5.08 1.56
C ILE A 78 6.04 -5.12 1.61
N GLY A 79 5.41 -4.18 2.32
CA GLY A 79 3.95 -4.08 2.38
C GLY A 79 3.31 -3.90 0.99
N ALA A 80 3.94 -3.11 0.12
CA ALA A 80 3.49 -2.95 -1.27
C ALA A 80 3.56 -4.27 -2.06
N LEU A 81 4.61 -5.08 -1.87
CA LEU A 81 4.73 -6.41 -2.50
C LEU A 81 3.66 -7.38 -2.00
N ILE A 82 3.36 -7.37 -0.70
CA ILE A 82 2.30 -8.21 -0.12
C ILE A 82 0.93 -7.82 -0.72
N ILE A 83 0.62 -6.53 -0.78
CA ILE A 83 -0.60 -6.02 -1.42
C ILE A 83 -0.67 -6.46 -2.87
N ALA A 84 0.43 -6.34 -3.62
CA ALA A 84 0.47 -6.77 -5.02
C ALA A 84 0.14 -8.26 -5.18
N GLY A 85 0.68 -9.12 -4.31
CA GLY A 85 0.37 -10.56 -4.31
C GLY A 85 -1.10 -10.85 -3.99
N ILE A 86 -1.68 -10.16 -2.99
CA ILE A 86 -3.09 -10.30 -2.64
C ILE A 86 -3.99 -9.82 -3.80
N THR A 87 -3.69 -8.66 -4.39
CA THR A 87 -4.44 -8.11 -5.53
C THR A 87 -4.35 -9.02 -6.76
N ALA A 88 -3.18 -9.59 -7.07
CA ALA A 88 -3.03 -10.54 -8.16
C ALA A 88 -3.89 -11.79 -7.93
N THR A 89 -3.85 -12.35 -6.72
CA THR A 89 -4.66 -13.53 -6.35
C THR A 89 -6.15 -13.24 -6.42
N LEU A 90 -6.60 -12.09 -5.88
CA LEU A 90 -7.99 -11.66 -5.93
C LEU A 90 -8.46 -11.47 -7.37
N SER A 91 -7.68 -10.76 -8.19
CA SER A 91 -8.03 -10.49 -9.59
C SER A 91 -8.09 -11.77 -10.40
N TRP A 92 -7.15 -12.70 -10.19
CA TRP A 92 -7.18 -14.03 -10.81
C TRP A 92 -8.48 -14.78 -10.47
N GLN A 93 -8.93 -14.76 -9.21
CA GLN A 93 -10.18 -15.40 -8.81
C GLN A 93 -11.40 -14.75 -9.44
N LEU A 94 -11.43 -13.42 -9.55
CA LEU A 94 -12.54 -12.68 -10.17
C LEU A 94 -12.64 -12.99 -11.67
N PHE A 95 -11.51 -13.07 -12.37
CA PHE A 95 -11.50 -13.45 -13.79
C PHE A 95 -11.79 -14.93 -14.01
N SER A 96 -11.22 -15.83 -13.20
CA SER A 96 -11.40 -17.28 -13.35
C SER A 96 -12.84 -17.74 -13.14
N LYS A 97 -13.60 -17.04 -12.29
CA LYS A 97 -15.02 -17.33 -12.06
C LYS A 97 -15.95 -16.74 -13.12
N ASN A 98 -15.39 -16.13 -14.17
CA ASN A 98 -16.10 -15.51 -15.29
C ASN A 98 -17.25 -14.58 -14.83
N SER A 99 -17.07 -13.93 -13.67
CA SER A 99 -18.08 -13.07 -13.08
C SER A 99 -18.05 -11.74 -13.79
N ILE A 100 -18.82 -11.62 -14.88
CA ILE A 100 -18.90 -10.43 -15.73
C ILE A 100 -19.12 -9.17 -14.88
N ASP A 101 -19.97 -9.26 -13.85
CA ASP A 101 -20.31 -8.17 -12.93
C ASP A 101 -19.10 -7.64 -12.13
N TYR A 102 -18.11 -8.49 -11.82
CA TYR A 102 -16.95 -8.12 -11.01
C TYR A 102 -15.67 -7.92 -11.84
N SER A 103 -15.68 -8.27 -13.13
CA SER A 103 -14.52 -8.07 -14.02
C SER A 103 -14.05 -6.61 -14.16
N PRO A 104 -14.93 -5.58 -14.18
CA PRO A 104 -14.48 -4.18 -14.23
C PRO A 104 -13.76 -3.76 -12.96
N HIS A 105 -14.19 -4.29 -11.80
CA HIS A 105 -13.51 -4.04 -10.52
C HIS A 105 -12.08 -4.57 -10.55
N ALA A 106 -11.91 -5.82 -11.01
CA ALA A 106 -10.59 -6.44 -11.12
C ALA A 106 -9.65 -5.66 -12.05
N ILE A 107 -10.15 -5.19 -13.19
CA ILE A 107 -9.35 -4.36 -14.12
C ILE A 107 -8.94 -3.04 -13.46
N ARG A 108 -9.88 -2.32 -12.84
CA ARG A 108 -9.60 -1.03 -12.19
C ARG A 108 -8.56 -1.15 -11.08
N ILE A 109 -8.69 -2.13 -10.18
CA ILE A 109 -7.75 -2.31 -9.07
C ILE A 109 -6.35 -2.68 -9.58
N VAL A 110 -6.23 -3.52 -10.63
CA VAL A 110 -4.93 -3.87 -11.22
C VAL A 110 -4.25 -2.66 -11.84
N ILE A 111 -4.99 -1.86 -12.62
CA ILE A 111 -4.44 -0.64 -13.24
C ILE A 111 -3.97 0.35 -12.18
N LEU A 112 -4.79 0.61 -11.16
CA LEU A 112 -4.43 1.52 -10.07
C LEU A 112 -3.21 1.04 -9.29
N LEU A 113 -3.11 -0.27 -9.02
CA LEU A 113 -1.92 -0.85 -8.38
C LEU A 113 -0.66 -0.66 -9.21
N ILE A 114 -0.73 -0.85 -10.54
CA ILE A 114 0.41 -0.62 -11.44
C ILE A 114 0.88 0.83 -11.31
N PHE A 115 -0.02 1.81 -11.41
CA PHE A 115 0.33 3.22 -11.24
C PHE A 115 0.88 3.52 -9.83
N GLN A 116 0.34 2.89 -8.79
CA GLN A 116 0.84 3.05 -7.42
C GLN A 116 2.29 2.61 -7.29
N ILE A 117 2.64 1.45 -7.86
CA ILE A 117 4.00 0.92 -7.86
C ILE A 117 4.92 1.83 -8.70
N LEU A 118 4.50 2.22 -9.90
CA LEU A 118 5.28 3.08 -10.78
C LEU A 118 5.60 4.43 -10.13
N PHE A 119 4.60 5.10 -9.54
CA PHE A 119 4.83 6.36 -8.83
C PHE A 119 5.59 6.17 -7.53
N GLY A 120 5.45 5.04 -6.84
CA GLY A 120 6.28 4.68 -5.69
C GLY A 120 7.76 4.58 -6.04
N ILE A 121 8.08 3.88 -7.13
CA ILE A 121 9.45 3.78 -7.66
C ILE A 121 9.95 5.15 -8.14
N ALA A 122 9.11 5.92 -8.84
CA ALA A 122 9.47 7.25 -9.32
C ALA A 122 9.79 8.21 -8.18
N ASN A 123 9.07 8.15 -7.04
CA ASN A 123 9.40 8.93 -5.85
C ASN A 123 10.81 8.63 -5.31
N VAL A 124 11.29 7.40 -5.45
CA VAL A 124 12.66 7.03 -5.05
C VAL A 124 13.66 7.57 -6.07
N ILE A 125 13.51 7.22 -7.35
CA ILE A 125 14.48 7.53 -8.40
C ILE A 125 14.61 9.04 -8.63
N LEU A 126 13.49 9.76 -8.57
CA LEU A 126 13.44 11.21 -8.82
C LEU A 126 13.61 12.06 -7.55
N GLN A 127 13.97 11.44 -6.42
CA GLN A 127 14.21 12.15 -5.15
C GLN A 127 12.99 12.95 -4.66
N LEU A 128 11.83 12.29 -4.61
CA LEU A 128 10.57 12.77 -4.04
C LEU A 128 10.04 14.10 -4.64
N PRO A 129 9.82 14.22 -5.96
CA PRO A 129 9.17 15.40 -6.52
C PRO A 129 7.75 15.53 -5.98
N ILE A 130 7.37 16.75 -5.54
CA ILE A 130 6.07 17.01 -4.90
C ILE A 130 4.91 16.49 -5.74
N LEU A 131 4.93 16.75 -7.05
CA LEU A 131 3.88 16.28 -7.97
C LEU A 131 3.75 14.75 -7.98
N ILE A 132 4.86 14.01 -8.02
CA ILE A 132 4.86 12.55 -8.06
C ILE A 132 4.40 11.98 -6.71
N ALA A 133 4.82 12.59 -5.60
CA ALA A 133 4.35 12.22 -4.26
C ALA A 133 2.84 12.45 -4.11
N THR A 134 2.32 13.59 -4.60
CA THR A 134 0.88 13.88 -4.62
C THR A 134 0.12 12.88 -5.48
N LEU A 135 0.61 12.56 -6.68
CA LEU A 135 -0.01 11.57 -7.56
C LEU A 135 -0.03 10.18 -6.92
N HIS A 136 1.06 9.76 -6.27
CA HIS A 136 1.12 8.50 -5.53
C HIS A 136 0.05 8.44 -4.41
N ASN A 137 -0.18 9.54 -3.70
CA ASN A 137 -1.22 9.58 -2.67
C ASN A 137 -2.63 9.58 -3.26
N ALA A 138 -2.86 10.34 -4.33
CA ALA A 138 -4.15 10.39 -5.02
C ALA A 138 -4.55 9.02 -5.61
N ILE A 139 -3.62 8.33 -6.27
CA ILE A 139 -3.84 6.97 -6.80
C ILE A 139 -4.05 5.98 -5.66
N GLY A 140 -3.32 6.10 -4.55
CA GLY A 140 -3.55 5.28 -3.35
C GLY A 140 -4.97 5.43 -2.79
N CYS A 141 -5.49 6.66 -2.75
CA CYS A 141 -6.88 6.92 -2.35
C CYS A 141 -7.88 6.28 -3.33
N LEU A 142 -7.68 6.44 -4.64
CA LEU A 142 -8.52 5.81 -5.67
C LEU A 142 -8.48 4.28 -5.59
N PHE A 143 -7.32 3.71 -5.27
CA PHE A 143 -7.15 2.27 -5.08
C PHE A 143 -7.96 1.78 -3.88
N LEU A 144 -7.87 2.45 -2.73
CA LEU A 144 -8.70 2.16 -1.55
C LEU A 144 -10.19 2.26 -1.86
N LEU A 145 -10.64 3.35 -2.51
CA LEU A 145 -12.04 3.53 -2.90
C LEU A 145 -12.53 2.43 -3.83
N SER A 146 -11.70 1.98 -4.78
CA SER A 146 -12.04 0.89 -5.70
C SER A 146 -12.21 -0.45 -4.97
N ILE A 147 -11.40 -0.72 -3.94
CA ILE A 147 -11.54 -1.92 -3.10
C ILE A 147 -12.81 -1.82 -2.24
N THR A 148 -13.11 -0.65 -1.68
CA THR A 148 -14.35 -0.41 -0.92
C THR A 148 -15.59 -0.59 -1.78
N ALA A 149 -15.59 -0.10 -3.03
CA ALA A 149 -16.67 -0.31 -3.98
C ALA A 149 -16.88 -1.81 -4.28
N LEU A 150 -15.80 -2.55 -4.55
CA LEU A 150 -15.88 -4.01 -4.73
C LEU A 150 -16.47 -4.71 -3.49
N LEU A 151 -16.04 -4.31 -2.29
CA LEU A 151 -16.59 -4.86 -1.04
C LEU A 151 -18.08 -4.55 -0.91
N TYR A 152 -18.51 -3.33 -1.19
CA TYR A 152 -19.92 -2.93 -1.15
C TYR A 152 -20.76 -3.80 -2.09
N ASP A 153 -20.37 -3.92 -3.36
CA ASP A 153 -21.11 -4.68 -4.37
C ASP A 153 -21.22 -6.17 -4.02
N ILE A 154 -20.14 -6.77 -3.49
CA ILE A 154 -20.16 -8.17 -3.02
C ILE A 154 -21.13 -8.36 -1.85
N HIS A 155 -21.21 -7.42 -0.91
CA HIS A 155 -22.13 -7.54 0.23
C HIS A 155 -23.58 -7.27 -0.18
N TYR A 156 -23.81 -6.28 -1.05
CA TYR A 156 -25.12 -5.96 -1.56
C TYR A 156 -25.72 -7.14 -2.34
N ALA A 157 -24.96 -7.71 -3.27
CA ALA A 157 -25.39 -8.89 -4.04
C ALA A 157 -25.71 -10.10 -3.12
N LYS A 158 -24.93 -10.29 -2.05
CA LYS A 158 -25.18 -11.36 -1.08
C LYS A 158 -26.49 -11.14 -0.30
N ALA A 159 -26.77 -9.89 0.11
CA ALA A 159 -28.01 -9.56 0.80
C ALA A 159 -29.25 -9.76 -0.08
N ASP A 160 -29.19 -9.31 -1.34
CA ASP A 160 -30.26 -9.48 -2.32
C ASP A 160 -30.55 -10.97 -2.62
N SER A 161 -29.49 -11.78 -2.77
CA SER A 161 -29.62 -13.23 -2.95
C SER A 161 -30.20 -13.96 -1.75
N ALA A 162 -30.10 -13.40 -0.54
CA ALA A 162 -30.68 -13.98 0.67
C ALA A 162 -32.17 -13.62 0.80
N LEU A 163 -32.55 -12.41 0.40
CA LEU A 163 -33.94 -11.96 0.39
C LEU A 163 -34.77 -12.74 -0.64
N SER A 164 -34.25 -12.91 -1.86
CA SER A 164 -34.93 -13.66 -2.92
C SER A 164 -35.13 -15.15 -2.62
N LYS A 165 -34.28 -15.77 -1.79
CA LYS A 165 -34.44 -17.19 -1.37
C LYS A 165 -35.45 -17.40 -0.25
N ASN A 166 -35.84 -16.34 0.44
CA ASN A 166 -36.79 -16.37 1.56
C ASN A 166 -38.23 -16.00 1.13
N GLN A 167 -38.44 -15.70 -0.16
CA GLN A 167 -39.74 -15.53 -0.80
C GLN A 167 -40.12 -16.81 -1.55
#